data_AF-A0A2A7HZD2-F1
#
_entry.id   AF-A0A2A7HZD2-F1
#
_cell.length_a   1.000
_cell.length_b   1.000
_cell.length_c   1.000
_cell.angle_alpha   90.00
_cell.angle_beta   90.00
_cell.angle_gamma   90.00
#
_symmetry.space_group_name_H-M   'P 1'
#
loop_
_entity.id
_entity.type
_entity.pdbx_description
1 polymer ?
#
loop_
_entity_poly.entity_id
_entity_poly.type
_entity_poly.pdbx_seq_one_letter_code
_entity_poly.pdbx_strand_id
1 'polypeptide(L)' 'MIVFFINNNPQKWFWLYILFGAIIQNIVLLKKSKEFY' A
#
# COMPACT_ATOMS: atom_id res chain seq x y z
N MET A 1 3.56 11.27 -10.05
CA MET A 1 4.20 12.09 -9.00
C MET A 1 3.54 13.46 -8.80
N ILE A 2 2.61 13.89 -9.65
CA ILE A 2 1.99 15.22 -9.55
C ILE A 2 0.82 15.25 -8.53
N VAL A 3 0.10 14.14 -8.37
CA VAL A 3 -1.07 14.04 -7.47
C VAL A 3 -0.72 14.23 -5.98
N PHE A 4 0.47 13.81 -5.56
CA PHE A 4 0.94 13.97 -4.17
C PHE A 4 1.13 15.42 -3.76
N PHE A 5 1.48 16.30 -4.70
CA PHE A 5 1.74 17.72 -4.44
C PHE A 5 0.52 18.61 -4.64
N ILE A 6 -0.55 18.12 -5.29
CA ILE A 6 -1.79 18.89 -5.54
C ILE A 6 -2.62 19.06 -4.25
N ASN A 7 -2.48 18.14 -3.30
CA ASN A 7 -3.16 18.23 -2.03
C ASN A 7 -2.15 18.69 -0.99
N ASN A 8 -2.40 19.81 -0.30
CA ASN A 8 -1.52 20.54 0.65
C ASN A 8 -0.92 19.70 1.80
N ASN A 9 -1.05 18.38 1.79
CA ASN A 9 -0.56 17.47 2.80
C ASN A 9 0.06 16.19 2.18
N PRO A 10 1.17 16.31 1.42
CA PRO A 10 1.83 15.21 0.70
C PRO A 10 2.23 14.05 1.62
N GLN A 11 2.57 14.35 2.88
CA GLN A 11 2.95 13.36 3.89
C GLN A 11 1.80 12.38 4.17
N LYS A 12 0.56 12.87 4.36
CA LYS A 12 -0.59 12.00 4.65
C LYS A 12 -0.90 11.04 3.50
N TRP A 13 -0.77 11.50 2.26
CA TRP A 13 -0.94 10.67 1.07
C TRP A 13 0.16 9.63 0.92
N PHE A 14 1.40 9.98 1.29
CA PHE A 14 2.52 9.04 1.30
C PHE A 14 2.29 7.89 2.28
N TRP A 15 1.85 8.20 3.51
CA TRP A 15 1.48 7.19 4.50
C TRP A 15 0.33 6.29 4.03
N LEU A 16 -0.68 6.85 3.37
CA LEU A 16 -1.77 6.07 2.77
C LEU A 16 -1.27 5.09 1.70
N TYR A 17 -0.36 5.53 0.81
CA TYR A 17 0.21 4.67 -0.22
C TYR A 17 1.01 3.50 0.36
N ILE A 18 1.82 3.76 1.41
CA ILE A 18 2.57 2.71 2.11
C ILE A 18 1.60 1.69 2.73
N LEU A 19 0.54 2.18 3.39
CA LEU A 19 -0.47 1.32 4.01
C LEU A 19 -1.12 0.39 2.98
N PHE A 20 -1.58 0.93 1.84
CA PHE A 20 -2.18 0.13 0.77
C PHE A 20 -1.19 -0.90 0.19
N GLY A 21 0.06 -0.50 -0.03
CA GLY A 21 1.10 -1.42 -0.50
C GLY A 21 1.33 -2.58 0.48
N ALA A 22 1.40 -2.29 1.79
CA ALA A 22 1.57 -3.30 2.82
C ALA A 22 0.36 -4.26 2.89
N ILE A 23 -0.87 -3.76 2.79
CA ILE A 23 -2.08 -4.61 2.78
C ILE A 23 -2.06 -5.57 1.59
N ILE A 24 -1.77 -5.08 0.38
CA ILE A 24 -1.71 -5.91 -0.83
C ILE A 24 -0.62 -6.98 -0.70
N GLN A 25 0.59 -6.60 -0.25
CA GLN A 25 1.68 -7.54 -0.02
C GLN A 25 1.29 -8.62 0.98
N ASN A 26 0.61 -8.27 2.08
CA ASN A 26 0.20 -9.22 3.09
C ASN A 26 -0.90 -10.17 2.59
N ILE A 27 -1.84 -9.68 1.77
CA ILE A 27 -2.86 -10.53 1.13
C ILE A 27 -2.21 -11.51 0.15
N VAL A 28 -1.26 -11.05 -0.67
CA VAL A 28 -0.52 -11.92 -1.62
C VAL A 28 0.27 -12.98 -0.86
N LEU A 29 0.96 -12.61 0.23
CA LEU A 29 1.68 -13.54 1.09
C LEU A 29 0.75 -14.59 1.69
N LEU A 30 -0.42 -14.17 2.20
CA LEU A 30 -1.40 -15.07 2.80
C LEU A 30 -2.01 -16.03 1.77
N LYS A 31 -2.28 -15.56 0.55
CA LYS A 31 -2.72 -16.42 -0.57
C LYS A 31 -1.65 -17.47 -0.90
N LYS A 32 -0.40 -17.05 -1.04
CA LYS A 32 0.73 -17.94 -1.34
C LYS A 32 0.97 -18.98 -0.24
N SER A 33 0.81 -18.58 1.03
CA SER A 33 0.90 -19.48 2.18
C SER A 33 -0.18 -20.58 2.14
N LYS A 34 -1.43 -20.21 1.81
CA LYS A 34 -2.53 -21.17 1.65
C LYS A 34 -2.45 -22.06 0.43
N GLU A 35 -1.71 -21.67 -0.61
CA GLU A 35 -1.48 -22.48 -1.80
C GLU A 35 -0.33 -23.48 -1.58
N PHE A 36 0.52 -23.22 -0.60
CA PHE A 36 1.62 -24.09 -0.17
C PHE A 36 1.20 -25.16 0.85
N TYR A 37 0.03 -25.00 1.48
CA TYR A 37 -0.55 -25.90 2.48
C TYR A 37 -1.75 -26.65 1.90
#